data_AF-D7DKD4-F1
#
_entry.id   AF-D7DKD4-F1
#
_cell.length_a   1.000
_cell.length_b   1.000
_cell.length_c   1.000
_cell.angle_alpha   90.00
_cell.angle_beta   90.00
_cell.angle_gamma   90.00
#
_symmetry.space_group_name_H-M   'P 1'
#
loop_
_entity.id
_entity.type
_entity.pdbx_description
1 polymer ?
#
loop_
_entity_poly.entity_id
_entity_poly.type
_entity_poly.pdbx_seq_one_letter_code
_entity_poly.pdbx_strand_id
1 'polypeptide(L)'
;MAKYARNKLYPNKATQWSYFMQAIEPNNPEINTAFPEYHPMWVIQSQKKSVSAEYFRFMREYLLNMTHEQCAAYLRVTISHIASWENGKVEVPFMAFELLRVVYESANFRLSNKDWKGWFIDSNGRLVSPNRGSLSFSPDELSFIREVHQVNAMYKEENKQLCEEIEPLRAELAAFKAGDQHDGLLDELKEIGSKLAEISARVSPNKVVHISNKTKITETLLEVKAA
;
A
#
# COMPACT_ATOMS: atom_id res chain seq x y z
N MET A 1 41.09 34.13 44.43
CA MET A 1 39.73 34.51 43.98
C MET A 1 38.99 33.26 43.54
N ALA A 2 38.28 32.61 44.46
CA ALA A 2 37.39 31.50 44.14
C ALA A 2 36.15 32.07 43.45
N LYS A 3 35.99 31.81 42.14
CA LYS A 3 34.74 32.09 41.45
C LYS A 3 33.67 31.21 42.09
N TYR A 4 32.74 31.83 42.81
CA TYR A 4 31.51 31.20 43.27
C TYR A 4 30.87 30.45 42.10
N ALA A 5 30.99 29.12 42.11
CA ALA A 5 30.16 28.27 41.28
C ALA A 5 28.73 28.57 41.70
N ARG A 6 27.98 29.28 40.85
CA ARG A 6 26.55 29.47 41.08
C ARG A 6 25.98 28.07 41.23
N ASN A 7 25.43 27.75 42.40
CA ASN A 7 24.59 26.58 42.59
C ASN A 7 23.48 26.68 41.53
N LYS A 8 23.66 25.98 40.42
CA LYS A 8 22.59 25.79 39.46
C LYS A 8 21.54 24.98 40.22
N LEU A 9 20.38 25.59 40.49
CA LEU A 9 19.24 24.83 40.99
C LEU A 9 18.92 23.78 39.92
N TYR A 10 19.12 22.53 40.30
CA TYR A 10 18.81 21.36 39.50
C TYR A 10 17.55 20.69 40.08
N PRO A 11 16.65 20.16 39.24
CA PRO A 11 16.60 20.30 37.77
C PRO A 11 16.25 21.74 37.34
N ASN A 12 16.65 22.13 36.12
CA ASN A 12 16.33 23.46 35.56
C ASN A 12 14.83 23.60 35.19
N LYS A 13 14.33 24.83 35.01
CA LYS A 13 12.91 25.09 34.71
C LYS A 13 12.39 24.38 33.45
N ALA A 14 13.22 24.24 32.42
CA ALA A 14 12.83 23.56 31.18
C ALA A 14 12.61 22.07 31.41
N THR A 15 13.46 21.44 32.23
CA THR A 15 13.34 20.03 32.62
C THR A 15 12.13 19.80 33.51
N GLN A 16 11.90 20.67 34.49
CA GLN A 16 10.70 20.61 35.33
C GLN A 16 9.41 20.70 34.50
N TRP A 17 9.37 21.59 33.50
CA TRP A 17 8.26 21.69 32.57
C TRP A 17 8.08 20.42 31.73
N SER A 18 9.16 19.82 31.25
CA SER A 18 9.12 18.54 30.52
C SER A 18 8.57 17.40 31.39
N TYR A 19 8.98 17.31 32.66
CA TYR A 19 8.47 16.31 33.61
C TYR A 19 6.98 16.51 33.90
N PHE A 20 6.57 17.76 34.12
CA PHE A 20 5.17 18.13 34.32
C PHE A 20 4.30 17.73 33.11
N MET A 21 4.74 18.03 31.90
CA MET A 21 3.99 17.70 30.67
C MET A 21 3.86 16.19 30.44
N GLN A 22 4.76 15.39 30.98
CA GLN A 22 4.72 13.92 30.87
C GLN A 22 4.04 13.25 32.07
N ALA A 23 3.64 14.02 33.09
CA ALA A 23 3.16 13.54 34.38
C ALA A 23 4.14 12.54 35.04
N ILE A 24 5.42 12.91 35.10
CA ILE A 24 6.49 12.05 35.62
C ILE A 24 7.28 12.82 36.66
N GLU A 25 7.34 12.29 37.88
CA GLU A 25 8.29 12.72 38.89
C GLU A 25 9.30 11.59 39.16
N PRO A 26 10.61 11.82 39.00
CA PRO A 26 11.63 10.84 39.33
C PRO A 26 11.76 10.74 40.85
N ASN A 27 11.37 9.59 41.40
CA ASN A 27 11.19 9.42 42.84
C ASN A 27 12.45 8.87 43.55
N ASN A 28 13.49 8.49 42.80
CA ASN A 28 14.68 7.87 43.37
C ASN A 28 15.82 8.90 43.57
N PRO A 29 16.28 9.12 44.82
CA PRO A 29 17.32 10.11 45.13
C PRO A 29 18.69 9.76 44.53
N GLU A 30 19.02 8.48 44.35
CA GLU A 30 20.28 8.06 43.71
C GLU A 30 20.27 8.39 42.22
N ILE A 31 19.14 8.17 41.55
CA ILE A 31 18.96 8.53 40.14
C ILE A 31 19.02 10.06 39.98
N ASN A 32 18.34 10.81 40.85
CA ASN A 32 18.39 12.27 40.86
C ASN A 32 19.82 12.80 41.06
N THR A 33 20.65 12.09 41.83
CA THR A 33 22.06 12.45 42.04
C THR A 33 22.92 12.15 40.81
N ALA A 34 22.69 11.00 40.15
CA ALA A 34 23.42 10.60 38.94
C ALA A 34 23.01 11.40 37.70
N PHE A 35 21.77 11.90 37.66
CA PHE A 35 21.18 12.63 36.53
C PHE A 35 20.57 13.98 37.01
N PRO A 36 21.38 14.91 37.52
CA PRO A 36 20.88 16.11 38.18
C PRO A 36 20.12 17.05 37.23
N GLU A 37 20.53 17.11 35.96
CA GLU A 37 19.94 18.04 34.98
C GLU A 37 18.71 17.49 34.28
N TYR A 38 18.76 16.22 33.84
CA TYR A 38 17.76 15.62 32.96
C TYR A 38 17.81 14.09 33.08
N HIS A 39 16.63 13.48 33.22
CA HIS A 39 16.43 12.04 33.17
C HIS A 39 16.00 11.65 31.76
N PRO A 40 16.82 10.86 31.05
CA PRO A 40 16.39 10.25 29.81
C PRO A 40 15.10 9.45 29.98
N MET A 41 14.26 9.40 28.94
CA MET A 41 12.99 8.67 28.96
C MET A 41 13.13 7.22 29.39
N TRP A 42 14.22 6.54 29.02
CA TRP A 42 14.46 5.15 29.42
C TRP A 42 14.73 5.01 30.93
N VAL A 43 15.40 5.99 31.57
CA VAL A 43 15.62 6.06 33.03
C VAL A 43 14.32 6.31 33.77
N ILE A 44 13.47 7.14 33.17
CA ILE A 44 12.15 7.44 33.71
C ILE A 44 11.25 6.18 33.64
N GLN A 45 11.25 5.48 32.51
CA GLN A 45 10.43 4.30 32.30
C GLN A 45 10.82 3.14 33.21
N SER A 46 12.12 2.99 33.50
CA SER A 46 12.61 1.96 34.42
C SER A 46 12.16 2.19 35.86
N GLN A 47 11.99 3.45 36.28
CA GLN A 47 11.48 3.81 37.62
C GLN A 47 9.99 3.52 37.82
N LYS A 48 9.19 3.48 36.76
CA LYS A 48 7.73 3.25 36.87
C LYS A 48 7.36 1.82 37.26
N LYS A 49 8.30 0.88 37.25
CA LYS A 49 8.04 -0.56 37.38
C LYS A 49 8.78 -1.12 38.58
N SER A 50 8.03 -1.61 39.58
CA SER A 50 8.61 -2.39 40.66
C SER A 50 9.07 -3.75 40.15
N VAL A 51 10.27 -4.17 40.55
CA VAL A 51 10.80 -5.49 40.22
C VAL A 51 10.23 -6.50 41.22
N SER A 52 9.19 -7.22 40.82
CA SER A 52 8.61 -8.32 41.60
C SER A 52 8.72 -9.65 40.85
N ALA A 53 8.70 -10.75 41.60
CA ALA A 53 8.67 -12.11 41.06
C ALA A 53 7.49 -12.32 40.10
N GLU A 54 6.31 -11.84 40.49
CA GLU A 54 5.08 -11.88 39.70
C GLU A 54 5.22 -11.12 38.39
N TYR A 55 5.81 -9.92 38.44
CA TYR A 55 5.96 -9.10 37.25
C TYR A 55 7.05 -9.63 36.31
N PHE A 56 8.14 -10.16 36.86
CA PHE A 56 9.15 -10.87 36.05
C PHE A 56 8.54 -12.06 35.31
N ARG A 57 7.74 -12.89 36.01
CA ARG A 57 6.99 -13.99 35.40
C ARG A 57 6.04 -13.48 34.31
N PHE A 58 5.28 -12.42 34.60
CA PHE A 58 4.34 -11.84 33.65
C PHE A 58 5.04 -11.39 32.36
N MET A 59 6.20 -10.72 32.48
CA MET A 59 6.97 -10.29 31.31
C MET A 59 7.47 -11.47 30.48
N ARG A 60 8.03 -12.51 31.12
CA ARG A 60 8.50 -13.70 30.39
C ARG A 60 7.34 -14.41 29.69
N GLU A 61 6.28 -14.72 30.44
CA GLU A 61 5.19 -15.61 30.00
C GLU A 61 4.26 -14.93 29.00
N TYR A 62 3.85 -13.68 29.26
CA TYR A 62 2.79 -13.04 28.47
C TYR A 62 3.29 -11.96 27.52
N LEU A 63 4.33 -11.21 27.87
CA LEU A 63 4.84 -10.15 26.99
C LEU A 63 5.84 -10.68 25.97
N LEU A 64 6.77 -11.53 26.41
CA LEU A 64 7.81 -12.11 25.58
C LEU A 64 7.48 -13.51 25.05
N ASN A 65 6.45 -14.16 25.63
CA ASN A 65 6.03 -15.52 25.27
C ASN A 65 7.19 -16.53 25.24
N MET A 66 8.05 -16.46 26.25
CA MET A 66 9.23 -17.33 26.37
C MET A 66 8.98 -18.46 27.37
N THR A 67 9.47 -19.66 27.07
CA THR A 67 9.56 -20.74 28.07
C THR A 67 10.67 -20.48 29.09
N HIS A 68 10.72 -21.26 30.17
CA HIS A 68 11.81 -21.15 31.14
C HIS A 68 13.17 -21.44 30.51
N GLU A 69 13.26 -22.43 29.62
CA GLU A 69 14.49 -22.80 28.88
C GLU A 69 14.95 -21.65 28.00
N GLN A 70 14.04 -21.03 27.26
CA GLN A 70 14.33 -19.91 26.37
C GLN A 70 14.80 -18.68 27.15
N CYS A 71 14.12 -18.35 28.24
CA CYS A 71 14.50 -17.23 29.10
C CYS A 71 15.85 -17.48 29.78
N ALA A 72 16.09 -18.69 30.29
CA ALA A 72 17.37 -19.09 30.88
C ALA A 72 18.51 -19.00 29.87
N ALA A 73 18.31 -19.50 28.64
CA ALA A 73 19.29 -19.41 27.57
C ALA A 73 19.57 -17.94 27.16
N TYR A 74 18.52 -17.12 27.06
CA TYR A 74 18.63 -15.71 26.72
C TYR A 74 19.42 -14.92 27.78
N LEU A 75 19.08 -15.11 29.06
CA LEU A 75 19.73 -14.45 30.20
C LEU A 75 21.07 -15.12 30.58
N ARG A 76 21.43 -16.23 29.94
CA ARG A 76 22.64 -17.04 30.21
C ARG A 76 22.74 -17.52 31.66
N VAL A 77 21.62 -17.97 32.20
CA VAL A 77 21.51 -18.56 33.54
C VAL A 77 20.91 -19.96 33.45
N THR A 78 20.84 -20.66 34.58
CA THR A 78 20.17 -21.98 34.62
C THR A 78 18.65 -21.81 34.74
N ILE A 79 17.89 -22.81 34.27
CA ILE A 79 16.43 -22.88 34.43
C ILE A 79 16.02 -22.74 35.90
N SER A 80 16.81 -23.32 36.81
CA SER A 80 16.57 -23.23 38.26
C SER A 80 16.64 -21.80 38.81
N HIS A 81 17.47 -20.92 38.24
CA HIS A 81 17.50 -19.51 38.62
C HIS A 81 16.21 -18.80 38.21
N ILE A 82 15.74 -19.02 36.98
CA ILE A 82 14.46 -18.48 36.50
C ILE A 82 13.32 -18.91 37.42
N ALA A 83 13.23 -20.20 37.72
CA ALA A 83 12.20 -20.72 38.62
C ALA A 83 12.33 -20.15 40.05
N SER A 84 13.54 -19.92 40.55
CA SER A 84 13.74 -19.35 41.88
C SER A 84 13.31 -17.88 41.96
N TRP A 85 13.60 -17.10 40.92
CA TRP A 85 13.16 -15.72 40.77
C TRP A 85 11.64 -15.60 40.68
N GLU A 86 10.99 -16.43 39.85
CA GLU A 86 9.54 -16.38 39.66
C GLU A 86 8.74 -16.86 40.87
N ASN A 87 9.30 -17.76 41.67
CA ASN A 87 8.70 -18.22 42.92
C ASN A 87 9.05 -17.31 44.11
N GLY A 88 9.81 -16.23 43.90
CA GLY A 88 10.24 -15.32 44.97
C GLY A 88 11.17 -15.95 46.01
N LYS A 89 11.81 -17.09 45.69
CA LYS A 89 12.81 -17.73 46.58
C LYS A 89 14.09 -16.90 46.68
N VAL A 90 14.42 -16.23 45.59
CA VAL A 90 15.55 -15.30 45.48
C VAL A 90 15.03 -14.04 44.80
N GLU A 91 15.51 -12.88 45.24
CA GLU A 91 15.19 -11.60 44.60
C GLU A 91 15.59 -11.61 43.12
N VAL A 92 14.74 -11.02 42.28
CA VAL A 92 14.99 -10.90 40.85
C VAL A 92 16.06 -9.82 40.64
N PRO A 93 17.20 -10.12 40.00
CA PRO A 93 18.19 -9.09 39.68
C PRO A 93 17.57 -8.02 38.79
N PHE A 94 17.68 -6.75 39.19
CA PHE A 94 17.16 -5.62 38.41
C PHE A 94 17.65 -5.66 36.96
N MET A 95 18.91 -6.03 36.73
CA MET A 95 19.48 -6.16 35.38
C MET A 95 18.79 -7.23 34.52
N ALA A 96 18.42 -8.37 35.11
CA ALA A 96 17.71 -9.43 34.40
C ALA A 96 16.30 -8.95 34.00
N PHE A 97 15.61 -8.30 34.93
CA PHE A 97 14.31 -7.69 34.69
C PHE A 97 14.37 -6.61 33.60
N GLU A 98 15.30 -5.68 33.71
CA GLU A 98 15.45 -4.54 32.80
C GLU A 98 15.83 -5.01 31.39
N LEU A 99 16.63 -6.07 31.29
CA LEU A 99 16.95 -6.67 29.99
C LEU A 99 15.69 -7.22 29.30
N LEU A 100 14.82 -7.94 30.02
CA LEU A 100 13.53 -8.39 29.45
C LEU A 100 12.66 -7.21 29.01
N ARG A 101 12.64 -6.11 29.78
CA ARG A 101 11.92 -4.88 29.42
C ARG A 101 12.45 -4.26 28.12
N VAL A 102 13.76 -4.08 28.03
CA VAL A 102 14.42 -3.48 26.86
C VAL A 102 14.21 -4.33 25.62
N VAL A 103 14.27 -5.66 25.74
CA VAL A 103 13.96 -6.57 24.64
C VAL A 103 12.53 -6.40 24.17
N TYR A 104 11.56 -6.42 25.09
CA TYR A 104 10.15 -6.27 24.76
C TYR A 104 9.85 -4.96 24.01
N GLU A 105 10.53 -3.88 24.40
CA GLU A 105 10.39 -2.56 23.75
C GLU A 105 11.15 -2.45 22.43
N SER A 106 12.11 -3.35 22.17
CA SER A 106 12.92 -3.30 20.97
C SER A 106 12.14 -3.65 19.70
N ALA A 107 12.38 -2.89 18.63
CA ALA A 107 11.83 -3.20 17.31
C ALA A 107 12.28 -4.58 16.80
N ASN A 108 13.53 -4.96 17.10
CA ASN A 108 14.08 -6.26 16.71
C ASN A 108 13.29 -7.43 17.31
N PHE A 109 12.86 -7.32 18.56
CA PHE A 109 12.00 -8.34 19.16
C PHE A 109 10.62 -8.38 18.50
N ARG A 110 9.99 -7.22 18.27
CA ARG A 110 8.68 -7.15 17.61
C ARG A 110 8.70 -7.71 16.18
N LEU A 111 9.83 -7.55 15.48
CA LEU A 111 10.08 -8.11 14.15
C LEU A 111 10.63 -9.55 14.19
N SER A 112 10.83 -10.15 15.36
CA SER A 112 11.37 -11.53 15.47
C SER A 112 10.33 -12.62 15.17
N ASN A 113 9.07 -12.25 14.96
CA ASN A 113 8.04 -13.19 14.53
C ASN A 113 8.44 -13.81 13.17
N LYS A 114 8.17 -15.10 12.99
CA LYS A 114 8.49 -15.88 11.78
C LYS A 114 8.01 -15.21 10.48
N ASP A 115 6.88 -14.51 10.51
CA ASP A 115 6.29 -13.86 9.33
C ASP A 115 7.09 -12.62 8.90
N TRP A 116 7.87 -12.06 9.83
CA TRP A 116 8.80 -10.95 9.64
C TRP A 116 10.26 -11.42 9.46
N LYS A 117 10.49 -12.71 9.17
CA LYS A 117 11.85 -13.24 9.01
C LYS A 117 12.67 -12.45 8.00
N GLY A 118 13.80 -11.92 8.48
CA GLY A 118 14.75 -11.13 7.69
C GLY A 118 14.41 -9.65 7.64
N TRP A 119 13.22 -9.23 8.06
CA TRP A 119 12.87 -7.82 8.11
C TRP A 119 13.58 -7.10 9.26
N PHE A 120 13.96 -5.85 9.04
CA PHE A 120 14.57 -5.01 10.07
C PHE A 120 14.25 -3.54 9.80
N ILE A 121 14.45 -2.70 10.83
CA ILE A 121 14.41 -1.24 10.68
C ILE A 121 15.85 -0.76 10.53
N ASP A 122 16.14 -0.04 9.44
CA ASP A 122 17.48 0.51 9.21
C ASP A 122 17.75 1.76 10.07
N SER A 123 18.97 2.29 10.00
CA SER A 123 19.34 3.51 10.73
C SER A 123 18.56 4.76 10.30
N ASN A 124 17.90 4.72 9.14
CA ASN A 124 17.09 5.81 8.60
C ASN A 124 15.61 5.67 8.99
N GLY A 125 15.24 4.66 9.76
CA GLY A 125 13.86 4.40 10.19
C GLY A 125 12.99 3.76 9.11
N ARG A 126 13.58 3.21 8.04
CA ARG A 126 12.86 2.48 6.99
C ARG A 126 12.71 1.01 7.36
N LEU A 127 11.56 0.43 7.02
CA LEU A 127 11.31 -1.01 7.17
C LEU A 127 11.83 -1.74 5.93
N VAL A 128 12.85 -2.58 6.10
CA VAL A 128 13.58 -3.21 4.99
C VAL A 128 13.40 -4.73 5.01
N SER A 129 13.21 -5.33 3.83
CA SER A 129 13.23 -6.79 3.62
C SER A 129 14.38 -7.18 2.67
N PRO A 130 15.41 -7.91 3.14
CA PRO A 130 16.55 -8.30 2.31
C PRO A 130 16.22 -9.42 1.32
N ASN A 131 15.18 -10.22 1.59
CA ASN A 131 14.87 -11.43 0.82
C ASN A 131 14.00 -11.18 -0.42
N ARG A 132 13.38 -9.99 -0.54
CA ARG A 132 12.54 -9.63 -1.68
C ARG A 132 13.09 -8.38 -2.38
N GLY A 133 14.23 -8.54 -3.05
CA GLY A 133 14.71 -7.55 -4.04
C GLY A 133 14.91 -6.12 -3.52
N SER A 134 15.45 -5.95 -2.31
CA SER A 134 15.68 -4.63 -1.68
C SER A 134 14.40 -3.81 -1.44
N LEU A 135 13.30 -4.49 -1.10
CA LEU A 135 12.08 -3.82 -0.65
C LEU A 135 12.36 -3.02 0.62
N SER A 136 12.11 -1.71 0.56
CA SER A 136 12.14 -0.82 1.72
C SER A 136 10.93 0.08 1.71
N PHE A 137 10.32 0.29 2.89
CA PHE A 137 9.16 1.15 3.06
C PHE A 137 9.48 2.28 4.03
N SER A 138 9.13 3.51 3.64
CA SER A 138 8.98 4.63 4.56
C SER A 138 7.63 4.56 5.29
N PRO A 139 7.48 5.23 6.44
CA PRO A 139 6.19 5.37 7.10
C PRO A 139 5.08 5.93 6.18
N ASP A 140 5.42 6.89 5.33
CA ASP A 140 4.47 7.47 4.37
C ASP A 140 4.03 6.43 3.33
N GLU A 141 4.97 5.68 2.76
CA GLU A 141 4.69 4.60 1.80
C GLU A 141 3.77 3.52 2.40
N LEU A 142 3.95 3.17 3.68
CA LEU A 142 3.08 2.21 4.37
C LEU A 142 1.64 2.74 4.54
N SER A 143 1.48 4.05 4.70
CA SER A 143 0.17 4.67 4.90
C SER A 143 -0.73 4.53 3.67
N PHE A 144 -0.14 4.60 2.47
CA PHE A 144 -0.87 4.49 1.20
C PHE A 144 -1.25 3.05 0.82
N ILE A 145 -0.64 2.03 1.43
CA ILE A 145 -0.87 0.62 1.03
C ILE A 145 -2.35 0.24 1.11
N ARG A 146 -3.06 0.68 2.16
CA ARG A 146 -4.49 0.38 2.32
C ARG A 146 -5.32 0.99 1.19
N GLU A 147 -5.08 2.25 0.88
CA GLU A 147 -5.80 2.98 -0.17
C GLU A 147 -5.52 2.36 -1.54
N VAL A 148 -4.26 2.03 -1.82
CA VAL A 148 -3.85 1.34 -3.05
C VAL A 148 -4.54 -0.02 -3.18
N HIS A 149 -4.68 -0.79 -2.10
CA HIS A 149 -5.41 -2.06 -2.15
C HIS A 149 -6.90 -1.88 -2.44
N GLN A 150 -7.54 -0.86 -1.86
CA GLN A 150 -8.95 -0.56 -2.11
C GLN A 150 -9.19 -0.14 -3.56
N VAL A 151 -8.37 0.80 -4.05
CA VAL A 151 -8.44 1.29 -5.43
C VAL A 151 -8.18 0.14 -6.43
N ASN A 152 -7.18 -0.71 -6.17
CA ASN A 152 -6.93 -1.89 -7.00
C ASN A 152 -8.09 -2.90 -7.00
N ALA A 153 -8.77 -3.07 -5.87
CA ALA A 153 -9.95 -3.95 -5.81
C ALA A 153 -11.10 -3.38 -6.66
N MET A 154 -11.33 -2.06 -6.58
CA MET A 154 -12.32 -1.37 -7.41
C MET A 154 -12.00 -1.51 -8.90
N TYR A 155 -10.77 -1.23 -9.32
CA TYR A 155 -10.37 -1.38 -10.72
C TYR A 155 -10.43 -2.82 -11.22
N LYS A 156 -10.19 -3.82 -10.37
CA LYS A 156 -10.35 -5.23 -10.76
C LYS A 156 -11.81 -5.58 -11.03
N GLU A 157 -12.73 -5.06 -10.23
CA GLU A 157 -14.16 -5.28 -10.42
C GLU A 157 -14.68 -4.54 -11.67
N GLU A 158 -14.28 -3.29 -11.86
CA GLU A 158 -14.61 -2.51 -13.06
C GLU A 158 -14.07 -3.16 -14.33
N ASN A 159 -12.80 -3.60 -14.34
CA ASN A 159 -12.24 -4.32 -15.47
C ASN A 159 -12.98 -5.63 -15.77
N LYS A 160 -13.47 -6.32 -14.74
CA LYS A 160 -14.26 -7.54 -14.92
C LYS A 160 -15.59 -7.22 -15.61
N GLN A 161 -16.29 -6.18 -15.16
CA GLN A 161 -17.55 -5.73 -15.76
C GLN A 161 -17.37 -5.28 -17.21
N LEU A 162 -16.33 -4.49 -17.49
CA LEU A 162 -16.01 -4.06 -18.84
C LEU A 162 -15.67 -5.25 -19.75
N CYS A 163 -14.92 -6.24 -19.26
CA CYS A 163 -14.67 -7.46 -20.02
C CYS A 163 -15.98 -8.23 -20.33
N GLU A 164 -16.89 -8.35 -19.36
CA GLU A 164 -18.18 -9.00 -19.54
C GLU A 164 -19.09 -8.26 -20.54
N GLU A 165 -18.98 -6.93 -20.65
CA GLU A 165 -19.72 -6.11 -21.61
C GLU A 165 -19.09 -6.11 -23.01
N ILE A 166 -17.76 -6.10 -23.10
CA ILE A 166 -17.03 -6.03 -24.36
C ILE A 166 -17.07 -7.35 -25.13
N GLU A 167 -17.03 -8.50 -24.45
CA GLU A 167 -17.05 -9.81 -25.11
C GLU A 167 -18.31 -10.07 -25.98
N PRO A 168 -19.55 -9.83 -25.51
CA PRO A 168 -20.74 -9.98 -26.35
C PRO A 168 -20.78 -8.96 -27.49
N LEU A 169 -20.38 -7.71 -27.26
CA LEU A 169 -20.30 -6.68 -28.31
C LEU A 169 -19.25 -7.02 -29.37
N ARG A 170 -18.11 -7.59 -28.97
CA ARG A 170 -17.10 -8.10 -29.90
C ARG A 170 -17.61 -9.29 -30.70
N ALA A 171 -18.35 -10.20 -30.06
CA ALA A 171 -18.96 -11.34 -30.74
C ALA A 171 -20.04 -10.88 -31.74
N GLU A 172 -20.83 -9.89 -31.39
CA GLU A 172 -21.85 -9.29 -32.27
C GLU A 172 -21.20 -8.57 -33.47
N LEU A 173 -20.15 -7.77 -33.25
CA LEU A 173 -19.38 -7.16 -34.34
C LEU A 173 -18.69 -8.19 -35.23
N ALA A 174 -18.17 -9.29 -34.66
CA ALA A 174 -17.58 -10.37 -35.42
C ALA A 174 -18.64 -11.12 -36.24
N ALA A 175 -19.84 -11.34 -35.68
CA ALA A 175 -20.97 -11.93 -36.39
C ALA A 175 -21.52 -11.00 -37.49
N PHE A 176 -21.57 -9.69 -37.26
CA PHE A 176 -21.97 -8.70 -38.26
C PHE A 176 -20.96 -8.66 -39.42
N LYS A 177 -19.65 -8.69 -39.12
CA LYS A 177 -18.59 -8.78 -40.14
C LYS A 177 -18.55 -10.12 -40.86
N ALA A 178 -18.88 -11.23 -40.20
CA ALA A 178 -18.92 -12.55 -40.83
C ALA A 178 -20.21 -12.78 -41.63
N GLY A 179 -21.31 -12.17 -41.18
CA GLY A 179 -22.60 -12.12 -41.84
C GLY A 179 -22.72 -10.98 -42.84
N ASP A 180 -21.59 -10.53 -43.41
CA ASP A 180 -21.52 -9.46 -44.39
C ASP A 180 -22.45 -9.80 -45.58
N GLN A 181 -23.69 -9.32 -45.45
CA GLN A 181 -24.67 -9.16 -46.52
C GLN A 181 -24.14 -8.21 -47.62
N HIS A 182 -22.95 -7.66 -47.45
CA HIS A 182 -22.23 -6.92 -48.47
C HIS A 182 -21.93 -7.75 -49.71
N ASP A 183 -21.63 -9.05 -49.59
CA ASP A 183 -21.41 -9.90 -50.78
C ASP A 183 -22.73 -10.16 -51.54
N GLY A 184 -23.83 -10.39 -50.80
CA GLY A 184 -25.17 -10.55 -51.39
C GLY A 184 -25.68 -9.29 -52.07
N LEU A 185 -25.50 -8.12 -51.44
CA LEU A 185 -25.86 -6.82 -52.02
C LEU A 185 -25.00 -6.46 -53.24
N LEU A 186 -23.71 -6.83 -53.24
CA LEU A 186 -22.83 -6.64 -54.40
C LEU A 186 -23.24 -7.52 -55.58
N ASP A 187 -23.68 -8.75 -55.33
CA ASP A 187 -24.18 -9.65 -56.36
C ASP A 187 -25.56 -9.22 -56.87
N GLU A 188 -26.46 -8.74 -56.01
CA GLU A 188 -27.73 -8.11 -56.42
C GLU A 188 -27.49 -6.86 -57.27
N LEU A 189 -26.52 -6.02 -56.94
CA LEU A 189 -26.15 -4.86 -57.77
C LEU A 189 -25.57 -5.26 -59.12
N LYS A 190 -24.77 -6.34 -59.20
CA LYS A 190 -24.31 -6.90 -60.48
C LYS A 190 -25.45 -7.48 -61.30
N GLU A 191 -26.42 -8.14 -60.66
CA GLU A 191 -27.59 -8.70 -61.32
C GLU A 191 -28.50 -7.59 -61.86
N ILE A 192 -28.72 -6.52 -61.09
CA ILE A 192 -29.43 -5.31 -61.53
C ILE A 192 -28.69 -4.65 -62.70
N GLY A 193 -27.36 -4.51 -62.62
CA GLY A 193 -26.53 -3.99 -63.71
C GLY A 193 -26.63 -4.83 -64.99
N SER A 194 -26.66 -6.15 -64.85
CA SER A 194 -26.82 -7.09 -65.97
C SER A 194 -28.21 -7.01 -66.59
N LYS A 195 -29.27 -6.91 -65.77
CA LYS A 195 -30.65 -6.70 -66.23
C LYS A 195 -30.81 -5.35 -66.93
N LEU A 196 -30.18 -4.29 -66.43
CA LEU A 196 -30.15 -2.98 -67.09
C LEU A 196 -29.43 -3.03 -68.44
N ALA A 197 -28.30 -3.74 -68.53
CA ALA A 197 -27.61 -3.96 -69.79
C ALA A 197 -28.46 -4.77 -70.79
N GLU A 198 -29.18 -5.79 -70.32
CA GLU A 198 -30.07 -6.59 -71.15
C GLU A 198 -31.30 -5.79 -71.61
N ILE A 199 -31.89 -4.96 -70.74
CA ILE A 199 -32.98 -4.04 -71.10
C ILE A 199 -32.47 -3.00 -72.10
N SER A 200 -31.29 -2.43 -71.90
CA SER A 200 -30.66 -1.50 -72.85
C SER A 200 -30.40 -2.15 -74.22
N ALA A 201 -29.94 -3.40 -74.23
CA ALA A 201 -29.73 -4.19 -75.43
C ALA A 201 -31.05 -4.58 -76.13
N ARG A 202 -32.13 -4.83 -75.39
CA ARG A 202 -33.49 -5.08 -75.93
C ARG A 202 -34.20 -3.82 -76.41
N VAL A 203 -33.86 -2.66 -75.87
CA VAL A 203 -34.35 -1.36 -76.35
C VAL A 203 -33.61 -0.94 -77.62
N SER A 204 -32.41 -1.45 -77.88
CA SER A 204 -31.59 -1.07 -79.04
C SER A 204 -32.08 -1.52 -80.43
N PRO A 205 -32.96 -2.54 -80.63
CA PRO A 205 -33.55 -2.81 -81.95
C PRO A 205 -35.02 -2.39 -82.05
N ASN A 206 -35.69 -1.99 -80.97
CA ASN A 206 -37.06 -1.51 -81.05
C ASN A 206 -37.08 -0.03 -81.41
N LYS A 207 -36.96 0.20 -82.72
CA LYS A 207 -37.56 1.30 -83.48
C LYS A 207 -37.55 2.63 -82.71
N VAL A 208 -36.50 3.40 -82.94
CA VAL A 208 -36.57 4.87 -82.90
C VAL A 208 -37.83 5.26 -83.68
N VAL A 209 -38.92 5.55 -82.98
CA VAL A 209 -40.00 6.32 -83.56
C VAL A 209 -39.40 7.71 -83.71
N HIS A 210 -39.06 8.06 -84.94
CA HIS A 210 -38.84 9.44 -85.34
C HIS A 210 -40.12 10.22 -85.04
N ILE A 211 -40.25 10.74 -83.82
CA ILE A 211 -41.16 11.85 -83.56
C ILE A 211 -40.45 13.07 -84.13
N SER A 212 -40.77 13.38 -85.38
CA SER A 212 -40.51 14.68 -85.99
C SER A 212 -41.20 15.75 -85.15
N ASN A 213 -40.48 16.38 -84.22
CA ASN A 213 -40.84 17.69 -83.71
C ASN A 213 -39.88 18.72 -84.29
N LYS A 214 -40.28 19.28 -85.44
CA LYS A 214 -39.84 20.60 -85.87
C LYS A 214 -40.31 21.63 -84.84
N THR A 215 -39.40 22.19 -84.06
CA THR A 215 -39.22 23.64 -83.79
C THR A 215 -38.14 23.75 -82.71
N LYS A 216 -36.88 24.06 -83.05
CA LYS A 216 -36.30 25.41 -83.20
C LYS A 216 -36.64 26.34 -82.03
N ILE A 217 -35.58 26.90 -81.43
CA ILE A 217 -35.53 27.96 -80.39
C ILE A 217 -35.62 27.33 -78.99
N THR A 218 -34.53 27.07 -78.26
CA THR A 218 -33.64 28.07 -77.63
C THR A 218 -32.26 27.50 -77.27
N GLU A 219 -31.30 27.54 -78.19
CA GLU A 219 -29.90 27.83 -77.81
C GLU A 219 -29.86 29.31 -77.44
N THR A 220 -30.03 29.68 -76.16
CA THR A 220 -29.74 31.05 -75.70
C THR A 220 -29.71 31.27 -74.18
N LEU A 221 -29.67 30.25 -73.30
CA LEU A 221 -29.76 30.53 -71.84
C LEU A 221 -28.81 29.77 -70.89
N LEU A 222 -27.82 29.03 -71.38
CA LEU A 222 -26.85 28.36 -70.48
C LEU A 222 -25.36 28.62 -70.76
N GLU A 223 -25.01 29.47 -71.73
CA GLU A 223 -23.62 29.98 -71.90
C GLU A 223 -23.33 31.27 -71.12
N VAL A 224 -24.23 31.73 -70.23
CA VAL A 224 -23.96 32.89 -69.37
C VAL A 224 -24.24 32.53 -67.91
N LYS A 225 -23.37 31.70 -67.33
CA LYS A 225 -23.01 31.72 -65.88
C LYS A 225 -21.92 30.71 -65.50
N ALA A 226 -20.94 30.51 -66.37
CA ALA A 226 -19.66 29.89 -66.01
C ALA A 226 -18.51 30.67 -66.69
N ALA A 227 -18.40 31.95 -66.34
CA ALA A 227 -17.24 32.80 -66.52
C ALA A 227 -17.25 33.84 -65.39
#